data_AF-A0A432SW13-F1
#
_entry.id   AF-A0A432SW13-F1
#
_cell.length_a   1.000
_cell.length_b   1.000
_cell.length_c   1.000
_cell.angle_alpha   90.00
_cell.angle_beta   90.00
_cell.angle_gamma   90.00
#
_symmetry.space_group_name_H-M   'P 1'
#
loop_
_entity.id
_entity.type
_entity.pdbx_description
1 polymer ?
#
loop_
_entity_poly.entity_id
_entity_poly.type
_entity_poly.pdbx_seq_one_letter_code
_entity_poly.pdbx_strand_id
1 'polypeptide(L)'
;IIKNLSNNQVSLNSAQHPAIVFQPRTGSGDKEDGECMGLVDNNTSCIYVVSESNATALSFDDKNKTKIMSERYQLAWSAYALVPKKKTNGLYDLNLHYNYQPWLGETYDDNSASVSTLISNISVFKFTQSGGIIQLKLCATENIGKDYNISTCKEKAIIR
;
A
#
# COMPACT_ATOMS: atom_id res chain seq x y z
N ILE A 1 19.14 -4.73 6.65
CA ILE A 1 17.90 -4.13 7.19
C ILE A 1 16.65 -4.78 6.59
N ILE A 2 16.42 -4.69 5.27
CA ILE A 2 15.25 -5.34 4.62
C ILE A 2 15.17 -6.85 4.88
N LYS A 3 16.31 -7.55 4.85
CA LYS A 3 16.39 -8.97 5.18
C LYS A 3 15.85 -9.29 6.58
N ASN A 4 16.12 -8.46 7.58
CA ASN A 4 15.59 -8.70 8.93
C ASN A 4 14.10 -8.34 9.02
N LEU A 5 13.67 -7.26 8.37
CA LEU A 5 12.28 -6.80 8.38
C LEU A 5 11.32 -7.73 7.62
N SER A 6 11.83 -8.44 6.62
CA SER A 6 11.10 -9.43 5.82
C SER A 6 11.25 -10.85 6.35
N ASN A 7 11.72 -11.03 7.60
CA ASN A 7 11.98 -12.36 8.18
C ASN A 7 12.84 -13.27 7.27
N ASN A 8 13.93 -12.69 6.74
CA ASN A 8 14.86 -13.28 5.78
C ASN A 8 14.29 -13.61 4.39
N GLN A 9 13.07 -13.17 4.06
CA GLN A 9 12.46 -13.46 2.75
C GLN A 9 13.00 -12.57 1.64
N VAL A 10 13.19 -11.27 1.89
CA VAL A 10 13.59 -10.30 0.87
C VAL A 10 15.00 -9.77 1.14
N SER A 11 15.84 -9.77 0.10
CA SER A 11 17.20 -9.23 0.14
C SER A 11 17.46 -8.35 -1.10
N LEU A 12 18.40 -7.41 -0.98
CA LEU A 12 18.85 -6.60 -2.11
C LEU A 12 19.60 -7.42 -3.18
N ASN A 13 19.99 -8.65 -2.83
CA ASN A 13 20.70 -9.61 -3.70
C ASN A 13 19.82 -10.76 -4.19
N SER A 14 18.53 -10.78 -3.86
CA SER A 14 17.61 -11.86 -4.26
C SER A 14 16.75 -11.45 -5.45
N ALA A 15 16.13 -12.44 -6.12
CA ALA A 15 15.16 -12.23 -7.19
C ALA A 15 13.89 -11.48 -6.75
N GLN A 16 13.57 -11.51 -5.45
CA GLN A 16 12.54 -10.64 -4.87
C GLN A 16 13.17 -9.27 -4.63
N HIS A 17 13.06 -8.40 -5.64
CA HIS A 17 13.70 -7.10 -5.63
C HIS A 17 12.88 -6.10 -4.82
N PRO A 18 13.41 -5.56 -3.69
CA PRO A 18 12.76 -4.47 -2.99
C PRO A 18 12.76 -3.21 -3.86
N ALA A 19 11.99 -2.22 -3.45
CA ALA A 19 11.87 -0.95 -4.14
C ALA A 19 12.13 0.25 -3.23
N ILE A 20 12.49 1.36 -3.87
CA ILE A 20 12.62 2.67 -3.24
C ILE A 20 11.55 3.59 -3.82
N VAL A 21 10.92 4.35 -2.94
CA VAL A 21 10.05 5.47 -3.29
C VAL A 21 10.69 6.74 -2.74
N PHE A 22 11.04 7.67 -3.63
CA PHE A 22 11.56 8.97 -3.25
C PHE A 22 10.43 9.88 -2.81
N GLN A 23 10.65 10.62 -1.72
CA GLN A 23 9.67 11.53 -1.18
C GLN A 23 9.93 12.95 -1.64
N PRO A 24 8.87 13.69 -1.99
CA PRO A 24 9.05 15.03 -2.47
C PRO A 24 9.70 15.99 -1.49
N ARG A 25 10.48 16.93 -2.01
CA ARG A 25 10.89 18.11 -1.25
C ARG A 25 9.84 19.20 -1.44
N THR A 26 9.14 19.56 -0.35
CA THR A 26 8.19 20.67 -0.38
C THR A 26 8.88 21.97 -0.83
N GLY A 27 8.38 22.56 -1.93
CA GLY A 27 8.79 23.88 -2.42
C GLY A 27 9.96 23.92 -3.41
N SER A 28 10.45 22.79 -3.95
CA SER A 28 11.56 22.81 -4.91
C SER A 28 11.17 23.04 -6.37
N GLY A 29 9.88 23.10 -6.72
CA GLY A 29 9.47 23.21 -8.14
C GLY A 29 9.77 21.95 -8.97
N ASP A 30 10.33 20.93 -8.33
CA ASP A 30 10.44 19.59 -8.88
C ASP A 30 9.03 19.03 -8.99
N LYS A 31 8.70 18.53 -10.19
CA LYS A 31 7.42 17.86 -10.48
C LYS A 31 7.44 16.46 -9.86
N GLU A 32 7.61 16.40 -8.55
CA GLU A 32 7.47 15.16 -7.81
C GLU A 32 5.96 14.94 -7.62
N ASP A 33 5.44 13.95 -8.33
CA ASP A 33 4.05 13.53 -8.18
C ASP A 33 3.88 13.03 -6.73
N GLY A 34 3.24 13.83 -5.88
CA GLY A 34 2.81 13.45 -4.52
C GLY A 34 1.83 12.26 -4.49
N GLU A 35 1.55 11.68 -5.65
CA GLU A 35 0.72 10.50 -5.89
C GLU A 35 1.48 9.19 -5.62
N CYS A 36 2.81 9.23 -5.49
CA CYS A 36 3.68 8.05 -5.44
C CYS A 36 3.65 7.20 -4.16
N MET A 37 2.96 7.66 -3.13
CA MET A 37 2.72 6.90 -1.89
C MET A 37 1.45 6.01 -1.99
N GLY A 38 1.07 5.63 -3.22
CA GLY A 38 -0.05 4.74 -3.53
C GLY A 38 -0.02 4.33 -5.01
N LEU A 39 -0.75 3.29 -5.37
CA LEU A 39 -0.98 2.91 -6.77
C LEU A 39 -2.23 3.63 -7.27
N VAL A 40 -2.05 4.56 -8.18
CA VAL A 40 -3.13 5.20 -8.93
C VAL A 40 -3.12 4.60 -10.33
N ASP A 41 -4.24 4.02 -10.77
CA ASP A 41 -4.39 3.43 -12.11
C ASP A 41 -3.28 2.43 -12.52
N ASN A 42 -2.80 1.62 -11.56
CA ASN A 42 -1.68 0.68 -11.73
C ASN A 42 -0.34 1.35 -12.15
N ASN A 43 -0.21 2.65 -11.96
CA ASN A 43 1.01 3.37 -12.28
C ASN A 43 2.08 3.15 -11.20
N THR A 44 3.20 2.55 -11.60
CA THR A 44 4.38 2.29 -10.76
C THR A 44 5.59 3.13 -11.18
N SER A 45 5.39 4.20 -11.97
CA SER A 45 6.48 5.00 -12.55
C SER A 45 7.47 5.57 -11.53
N CYS A 46 7.01 5.84 -10.31
CA CYS A 46 7.82 6.41 -9.24
C CYS A 46 8.23 5.41 -8.15
N ILE A 47 8.01 4.12 -8.40
CA ILE A 47 8.54 3.04 -7.56
C ILE A 47 9.74 2.44 -8.28
N TYR A 48 10.92 2.56 -7.69
CA TYR A 48 12.17 2.14 -8.32
C TYR A 48 12.64 0.83 -7.73
N VAL A 49 12.66 -0.21 -8.55
CA VAL A 49 13.26 -1.50 -8.18
C VAL A 49 14.75 -1.31 -7.90
N VAL A 50 15.19 -1.79 -6.75
CA VAL A 50 16.56 -1.59 -6.26
C VAL A 50 17.25 -2.91 -5.96
N SER A 51 18.52 -2.98 -6.31
CA SER A 51 19.43 -4.07 -5.98
C SER A 51 20.72 -3.51 -5.39
N GLU A 52 21.46 -4.35 -4.67
CA GLU A 52 22.78 -3.97 -4.18
C GLU A 52 23.80 -4.08 -5.33
N SER A 53 24.54 -3.01 -5.59
CA SER A 53 25.68 -3.05 -6.49
C SER A 53 26.95 -3.43 -5.75
N ASN A 54 27.15 -2.85 -4.57
CA ASN A 54 28.21 -3.16 -3.63
C ASN A 54 27.80 -2.68 -2.23
N ALA A 55 28.66 -2.90 -1.22
CA ALA A 55 28.40 -2.55 0.18
C ALA A 55 27.99 -1.09 0.46
N THR A 56 28.23 -0.18 -0.49
CA THR A 56 27.94 1.26 -0.36
C THR A 56 27.04 1.81 -1.46
N ALA A 57 26.68 1.00 -2.47
CA ALA A 57 25.99 1.48 -3.64
C ALA A 57 24.78 0.61 -3.99
N LEU A 58 23.68 1.27 -4.31
CA LEU A 58 22.47 0.66 -4.83
C LEU A 58 22.42 0.83 -6.35
N SER A 59 22.00 -0.21 -7.04
CA SER A 59 21.68 -0.20 -8.46
C SER A 59 20.16 -0.16 -8.62
N PHE A 60 19.71 0.50 -9.68
CA PHE A 60 18.30 0.60 -10.03
C PHE A 60 18.08 -0.04 -11.38
N ASP A 61 17.15 -0.99 -11.44
CA ASP A 61 16.95 -1.82 -12.64
C ASP A 61 16.37 -1.01 -13.82
N ASP A 62 15.57 0.01 -13.49
CA ASP A 62 14.91 0.85 -14.48
C ASP A 62 15.84 1.95 -15.01
N LYS A 63 16.68 1.61 -15.99
CA LYS A 63 17.68 2.52 -16.57
C LYS A 63 17.08 3.65 -17.41
N ASN A 64 15.82 3.52 -17.84
CA ASN A 64 15.19 4.43 -18.81
C ASN A 64 14.14 5.37 -18.21
N LYS A 65 13.78 5.22 -16.93
CA LYS A 65 12.94 6.21 -16.24
C LYS A 65 13.78 7.39 -15.75
N THR A 66 13.27 8.60 -15.95
CA THR A 66 13.79 9.79 -15.28
C THR A 66 13.70 9.58 -13.77
N LYS A 67 14.85 9.54 -13.10
CA LYS A 67 14.93 9.33 -11.66
C LYS A 67 15.01 10.69 -10.98
N ILE A 68 13.96 11.06 -10.26
CA ILE A 68 14.06 12.16 -9.31
C ILE A 68 14.60 11.54 -8.01
N MET A 69 15.84 11.87 -7.68
CA MET A 69 16.52 11.37 -6.49
C MET A 69 16.42 12.42 -5.39
N SER A 70 15.85 12.02 -4.26
CA SER A 70 15.72 12.84 -3.05
C SER A 70 16.50 12.17 -1.91
N GLU A 71 17.05 12.98 -1.00
CA GLU A 71 17.64 12.46 0.24
C GLU A 71 16.58 11.80 1.14
N ARG A 72 15.30 12.13 0.93
CA ARG A 72 14.18 11.52 1.63
C ARG A 72 13.62 10.40 0.79
N TYR A 73 13.72 9.17 1.30
CA TYR A 73 13.21 8.00 0.62
C TYR A 73 12.68 6.97 1.60
N GLN A 74 11.78 6.13 1.11
CA GLN A 74 11.26 4.97 1.82
C GLN A 74 11.64 3.71 1.07
N LEU A 75 12.02 2.68 1.84
CA LEU A 75 12.26 1.33 1.32
C LEU A 75 10.99 0.50 1.49
N ALA A 76 10.51 -0.09 0.41
CA ALA A 76 9.39 -0.99 0.38
C ALA A 76 9.84 -2.38 -0.11
N TRP A 77 9.25 -3.42 0.44
CA TRP A 77 9.46 -4.81 -0.01
C TRP A 77 8.14 -5.56 -0.23
N SER A 78 7.02 -4.95 0.15
CA SER A 78 5.67 -5.41 -0.11
C SER A 78 4.71 -4.22 -0.14
N ALA A 79 3.56 -4.40 -0.78
CA ALA A 79 2.44 -3.47 -0.76
C ALA A 79 1.26 -4.04 0.07
N TYR A 80 0.36 -3.14 0.45
CA TYR A 80 -0.89 -3.46 1.15
C TYR A 80 -2.08 -2.91 0.37
N ALA A 81 -3.16 -3.68 0.29
CA ALA A 81 -4.44 -3.23 -0.24
C ALA A 81 -5.59 -3.58 0.71
N LEU A 82 -6.52 -2.63 0.87
CA LEU A 82 -7.76 -2.80 1.62
C LEU A 82 -8.91 -2.99 0.65
N VAL A 83 -9.51 -4.18 0.64
CA VAL A 83 -10.51 -4.56 -0.35
C VAL A 83 -11.82 -4.96 0.34
N PRO A 84 -12.92 -4.21 0.13
CA PRO A 84 -14.24 -4.61 0.62
C PRO A 84 -14.83 -5.70 -0.30
N LYS A 85 -14.93 -6.94 0.20
CA LYS A 85 -15.53 -8.07 -0.51
C LYS A 85 -17.00 -8.18 -0.18
N LYS A 86 -17.87 -8.07 -1.19
CA LYS A 86 -19.33 -8.12 -1.01
C LYS A 86 -19.81 -9.52 -0.59
N LYS A 87 -20.73 -9.57 0.36
CA LYS A 87 -21.45 -10.77 0.81
C LYS A 87 -22.86 -10.82 0.23
N THR A 88 -23.48 -11.99 0.30
CA THR A 88 -24.85 -12.22 -0.20
C THR A 88 -25.91 -11.36 0.51
N ASN A 89 -25.70 -10.98 1.77
CA ASN A 89 -26.61 -10.16 2.56
C ASN A 89 -26.47 -8.64 2.34
N GLY A 90 -25.68 -8.21 1.35
CA GLY A 90 -25.45 -6.79 1.04
C GLY A 90 -24.43 -6.09 1.94
N LEU A 91 -23.86 -6.80 2.92
CA LEU A 91 -22.71 -6.33 3.70
C LEU A 91 -21.39 -6.70 3.02
N TYR A 92 -20.28 -6.23 3.57
CA TYR A 92 -18.93 -6.47 3.07
C TYR A 92 -18.06 -7.10 4.17
N ASP A 93 -17.11 -7.93 3.78
CA ASP A 93 -15.96 -8.29 4.62
C ASP A 93 -14.75 -7.48 4.12
N LEU A 94 -14.08 -6.76 5.01
CA LEU A 94 -12.90 -5.97 4.66
C LEU A 94 -11.66 -6.83 4.78
N ASN A 95 -11.01 -7.05 3.65
CA ASN A 95 -9.82 -7.87 3.55
C ASN A 95 -8.57 -6.99 3.40
N LEU A 96 -7.52 -7.37 4.10
CA LEU A 96 -6.15 -6.90 3.90
C LEU A 96 -5.44 -7.88 2.98
N HIS A 97 -5.02 -7.38 1.83
CA HIS A 97 -4.13 -8.05 0.90
C HIS A 97 -2.71 -7.57 1.17
N TYR A 98 -1.75 -8.48 1.24
CA TYR A 98 -0.35 -8.22 1.57
C TYR A 98 0.57 -9.23 0.88
N ASN A 99 1.89 -9.06 0.99
CA ASN A 99 2.90 -9.92 0.36
C ASN A 99 2.89 -9.92 -1.18
N TYR A 100 2.57 -8.78 -1.79
CA TYR A 100 2.69 -8.59 -3.24
C TYR A 100 3.54 -7.36 -3.58
N GLN A 101 4.08 -7.31 -4.79
CA GLN A 101 5.04 -6.32 -5.28
C GLN A 101 4.58 -5.71 -6.62
N PRO A 102 3.79 -4.63 -6.59
CA PRO A 102 3.21 -4.01 -7.80
C PRO A 102 4.24 -3.51 -8.81
N TRP A 103 5.42 -3.10 -8.35
CA TRP A 103 6.53 -2.70 -9.22
C TRP A 103 7.13 -3.84 -10.06
N LEU A 104 6.80 -5.09 -9.74
CA LEU A 104 7.13 -6.27 -10.57
C LEU A 104 5.93 -6.74 -11.41
N GLY A 105 4.82 -5.98 -11.42
CA GLY A 105 3.61 -6.31 -12.14
C GLY A 105 2.61 -7.19 -11.37
N GLU A 106 2.88 -7.51 -10.11
CA GLU A 106 1.96 -8.28 -9.27
C GLU A 106 0.75 -7.43 -8.86
N THR A 107 -0.44 -8.03 -8.83
CA THR A 107 -1.67 -7.38 -8.37
C THR A 107 -2.06 -7.86 -6.97
N TYR A 108 -3.00 -7.14 -6.33
CA TYR A 108 -3.47 -7.51 -4.99
C TYR A 108 -4.30 -8.80 -4.99
N ASP A 109 -4.84 -9.21 -6.14
CA ASP A 109 -5.69 -10.39 -6.32
C ASP A 109 -4.96 -11.58 -6.97
N ASP A 110 -3.65 -11.46 -7.21
CA ASP A 110 -2.81 -12.57 -7.64
C ASP A 110 -2.66 -13.65 -6.57
N ASN A 111 -2.35 -14.88 -6.99
CA ASN A 111 -2.11 -16.01 -6.08
C ASN A 111 -0.91 -15.80 -5.15
N SER A 112 0.00 -14.88 -5.46
CA SER A 112 1.12 -14.50 -4.60
C SER A 112 0.67 -13.63 -3.42
N ALA A 113 -0.44 -12.90 -3.54
CA ALA A 113 -0.95 -12.05 -2.50
C ALA A 113 -1.60 -12.88 -1.38
N SER A 114 -1.15 -12.64 -0.16
CA SER A 114 -1.76 -13.19 1.05
C SER A 114 -2.97 -12.35 1.46
N VAL A 115 -4.04 -12.98 1.92
CA VAL A 115 -5.29 -12.31 2.30
C VAL A 115 -5.65 -12.61 3.75
N SER A 116 -6.03 -11.58 4.50
CA SER A 116 -6.57 -11.71 5.86
C SER A 116 -7.82 -10.85 6.01
N THR A 117 -8.90 -11.41 6.56
CA THR A 117 -10.10 -10.64 6.87
C THR A 117 -9.89 -9.85 8.15
N LEU A 118 -9.93 -8.51 8.07
CA LEU A 118 -9.75 -7.64 9.22
C LEU A 118 -11.04 -7.53 10.03
N ILE A 119 -12.16 -7.25 9.33
CA ILE A 119 -13.47 -7.01 9.93
C ILE A 119 -14.53 -7.58 9.00
N SER A 120 -15.54 -8.23 9.57
CA SER A 120 -16.69 -8.77 8.85
C SER A 120 -17.94 -7.91 9.06
N ASN A 121 -18.94 -8.09 8.20
CA ASN A 121 -20.26 -7.44 8.32
C ASN A 121 -20.19 -5.90 8.33
N ILE A 122 -19.43 -5.33 7.40
CA ILE A 122 -19.31 -3.90 7.18
C ILE A 122 -20.46 -3.42 6.31
N SER A 123 -21.11 -2.32 6.71
CA SER A 123 -22.13 -1.63 5.93
C SER A 123 -21.55 -0.50 5.10
N VAL A 124 -20.49 0.16 5.58
CA VAL A 124 -19.84 1.29 4.89
C VAL A 124 -18.32 1.18 5.02
N PHE A 125 -17.63 1.21 3.89
CA PHE A 125 -16.20 1.49 3.80
C PHE A 125 -15.97 2.53 2.72
N LYS A 126 -15.49 3.71 3.10
CA LYS A 126 -15.22 4.82 2.18
C LYS A 126 -13.94 5.51 2.60
N PHE A 127 -13.15 5.93 1.63
CA PHE A 127 -12.05 6.84 1.84
C PHE A 127 -12.08 7.95 0.80
N THR A 128 -11.64 9.13 1.20
CA THR A 128 -11.45 10.28 0.31
C THR A 128 -10.10 10.90 0.60
N GLN A 129 -9.47 11.42 -0.44
CA GLN A 129 -8.24 12.19 -0.32
C GLN A 129 -8.51 13.60 -0.84
N SER A 130 -8.19 14.60 -0.03
CA SER A 130 -8.26 16.01 -0.43
C SER A 130 -7.23 16.82 0.36
N GLY A 131 -6.45 17.65 -0.34
CA GLY A 131 -5.49 18.57 0.28
C GLY A 131 -4.46 17.89 1.20
N GLY A 132 -3.99 16.68 0.87
CA GLY A 132 -3.03 15.94 1.69
C GLY A 132 -3.63 15.23 2.92
N ILE A 133 -4.95 15.28 3.08
CA ILE A 133 -5.67 14.57 4.14
C ILE A 133 -6.36 13.36 3.54
N ILE A 134 -6.18 12.20 4.17
CA ILE A 134 -6.93 10.98 3.88
C ILE A 134 -7.98 10.83 4.98
N GLN A 135 -9.25 10.87 4.61
CA GLN A 135 -10.37 10.63 5.51
C GLN A 135 -10.90 9.22 5.27
N LEU A 136 -10.90 8.39 6.31
CA LEU A 136 -11.44 7.04 6.26
C LEU A 136 -12.69 6.95 7.14
N LYS A 137 -13.74 6.35 6.58
CA LYS A 137 -14.98 6.04 7.29
C LYS A 137 -15.28 4.54 7.17
N LEU A 138 -15.49 3.93 8.32
CA LEU A 138 -15.83 2.52 8.45
C LEU A 138 -17.06 2.37 9.36
N CYS A 139 -18.06 1.61 8.91
CA CYS A 139 -19.21 1.22 9.73
C CYS A 139 -19.40 -0.29 9.69
N ALA A 140 -19.40 -0.94 10.85
CA ALA A 140 -19.71 -2.34 10.99
C ALA A 140 -21.11 -2.52 11.59
N THR A 141 -21.75 -3.64 11.28
CA THR A 141 -23.00 -4.07 11.89
C THR A 141 -22.77 -5.33 12.70
N GLU A 142 -23.14 -5.30 13.97
CA GLU A 142 -23.00 -6.42 14.88
C GLU A 142 -24.36 -6.79 15.45
N ASN A 143 -24.59 -8.10 15.56
CA ASN A 143 -25.77 -8.63 16.22
C ASN A 143 -25.45 -8.77 17.72
N ILE A 144 -26.19 -8.04 18.56
CA ILE A 144 -26.04 -8.07 20.02
C ILE A 144 -27.21 -8.77 20.72
N GLY A 145 -28.05 -9.48 19.99
CA GLY A 145 -29.23 -10.18 20.51
C GLY A 145 -30.22 -10.57 19.41
N LYS A 146 -31.22 -11.40 19.76
CA LYS A 146 -32.11 -12.06 18.79
C LYS A 146 -32.73 -11.13 17.73
N ASP A 147 -33.04 -9.88 18.09
CA ASP A 147 -33.74 -8.94 17.20
C ASP A 147 -33.06 -7.57 17.02
N TYR A 148 -31.86 -7.34 17.58
CA TYR A 148 -31.20 -6.03 17.54
C TYR A 148 -29.83 -6.10 16.89
N ASN A 149 -29.72 -5.43 15.73
CA ASN A 149 -28.45 -5.12 15.11
C ASN A 149 -28.05 -3.70 15.51
N ILE A 150 -26.83 -3.54 16.04
CA ILE A 150 -26.22 -2.23 16.22
C ILE A 150 -25.25 -1.95 15.09
N SER A 151 -25.11 -0.68 14.73
CA SER A 151 -24.06 -0.25 13.82
C SER A 151 -23.08 0.66 14.54
N THR A 152 -21.81 0.30 14.48
CA THR A 152 -20.71 1.09 15.04
C THR A 152 -19.93 1.71 13.89
N CYS A 153 -19.85 3.04 13.88
CA CYS A 153 -19.11 3.80 12.89
C CYS A 153 -17.90 4.48 13.51
N LYS A 154 -16.76 4.43 12.81
CA LYS A 154 -15.58 5.21 13.14
C LYS A 154 -15.10 5.96 11.91
N GLU A 155 -14.66 7.18 12.16
CA GLU A 155 -14.04 8.04 11.17
C GLU A 155 -12.68 8.51 11.69
N LYS A 156 -11.71 8.62 10.78
CA LYS A 156 -10.39 9.17 11.08
C LYS A 156 -9.86 9.94 9.87
N ALA A 157 -9.39 11.14 10.13
CA ALA A 157 -8.56 11.90 9.20
C ALA A 157 -7.08 11.66 9.51
N ILE A 158 -6.28 11.44 8.47
CA ILE A 158 -4.84 11.21 8.54
C ILE A 158 -4.19 12.28 7.65
N ILE A 159 -3.24 13.02 8.23
CA ILE A 159 -2.46 14.03 7.52
C ILE A 159 -1.21 13.34 6.96
N ARG A 160 -0.94 13.51 5.67
CA ARG A 160 0.30 13.05 5.02
C ARG A 160 1.50 13.93 5.37
#